data_AF-A0A1B5Z9S0-F1
#
_entry.id   AF-A0A1B5Z9S0-F1
#
_cell.length_a   1.000
_cell.length_b   1.000
_cell.length_c   1.000
_cell.angle_alpha   90.00
_cell.angle_beta   90.00
_cell.angle_gamma   90.00
#
_symmetry.space_group_name_H-M   'P 1'
#
loop_
_entity.id
_entity.type
_entity.pdbx_description
1 polymer ?
#
loop_
_entity_poly.entity_id
_entity_poly.type
_entity_poly.pdbx_seq_one_letter_code
_entity_poly.pdbx_strand_id
1 'polypeptide(L)'
;MFTLGWGVGGEAWVWRQPLRAWEEEMLGECQTLLLTVSLQDQFSDRWQWRPDLDRGYTVRGAYQLLTDQDVAPLDVAAGLIWHSQVPLKVSILAWRLLRDRLPTKANLISRGCLSS
;
A
#
# COMPACT_ATOMS: atom_id res chain seq x y z
N MET A 1 13.00 -1.76 32.18
CA MET A 1 11.62 -1.35 32.49
C MET A 1 11.62 0.17 32.61
N PHE A 2 10.86 0.86 31.75
CA PHE A 2 10.66 2.31 31.64
C PHE A 2 11.85 3.18 31.22
N THR A 3 12.06 3.30 29.90
CA THR A 3 12.57 4.54 29.29
C THR A 3 11.74 4.78 28.05
N LEU A 4 10.85 5.78 28.07
CA LEU A 4 10.41 6.59 26.90
C LEU A 4 9.17 7.40 27.27
N GLY A 5 9.40 8.42 28.10
CA GLY A 5 8.57 9.61 28.10
C GLY A 5 9.14 10.59 27.08
N TRP A 6 8.39 10.87 26.02
CA TRP A 6 8.79 11.82 24.99
C TRP A 6 8.61 13.25 25.49
N GLY A 7 9.63 13.78 26.18
CA GLY A 7 9.70 15.19 26.51
C GLY A 7 10.95 15.55 27.30
N VAL A 8 11.64 16.61 26.87
CA VAL A 8 12.72 17.28 27.64
C VAL A 8 12.20 17.82 29.00
N GLY A 9 10.87 17.81 29.21
CA GLY A 9 10.18 18.16 30.46
C GLY A 9 9.43 17.01 31.17
N GLY A 10 9.59 15.75 30.75
CA GLY A 10 9.06 14.61 31.53
C GLY A 10 7.57 14.29 31.41
N GLU A 11 6.86 14.79 30.39
CA GLU A 11 5.50 14.31 30.10
C GLU A 11 5.54 13.03 29.27
N ALA A 12 5.71 11.90 29.97
CA ALA A 12 5.51 10.59 29.37
C ALA A 12 4.03 10.39 29.02
N TRP A 13 3.75 9.86 27.83
CA TRP A 13 2.40 9.46 27.44
C TRP A 13 1.85 8.47 28.49
N VAL A 14 0.81 8.88 29.21
CA VAL A 14 0.13 8.02 30.18
C VAL A 14 -0.97 7.25 29.46
N TRP A 15 -0.69 6.00 29.11
CA TRP A 15 -1.68 5.11 28.52
C TRP A 15 -2.73 4.72 29.57
N ARG A 16 -4.01 4.69 29.18
CA ARG A 16 -5.10 4.27 30.06
C ARG A 16 -5.03 2.79 30.47
N GLN A 17 -4.32 1.98 29.69
CA GLN A 17 -4.09 0.55 29.92
C GLN A 17 -2.63 0.21 29.54
N PRO A 18 -2.02 -0.82 30.16
CA PRO A 18 -0.79 -1.40 29.63
C PRO A 18 -0.95 -1.82 28.17
N LEU A 19 0.03 -1.42 27.35
CA LEU A 19 0.11 -1.82 25.95
C LEU A 19 0.37 -3.31 25.86
N ARG A 20 -0.24 -3.95 24.87
CA ARG A 20 0.07 -5.33 24.50
C ARG A 20 1.39 -5.34 23.73
N ALA A 21 2.05 -6.50 23.67
CA ALA A 21 3.35 -6.62 23.01
C ALA A 21 3.35 -6.09 21.55
N TRP A 22 2.29 -6.35 20.79
CA TRP A 22 2.17 -5.82 19.42
C TRP A 22 1.85 -4.31 19.37
N GLU A 23 1.22 -3.75 20.39
CA GLU A 23 0.98 -2.30 20.47
C GLU A 23 2.28 -1.56 20.82
N GLU A 24 3.14 -2.16 21.64
CA GLU A 24 4.50 -1.65 21.88
C GLU A 24 5.36 -1.69 20.61
N GLU A 25 5.26 -2.76 19.82
CA GLU A 25 5.92 -2.87 18.52
C GLU A 25 5.44 -1.80 17.55
N MET A 26 4.12 -1.64 17.38
CA MET A 26 3.53 -0.57 16.56
C MET A 26 3.92 0.82 17.05
N LEU A 27 3.98 1.04 18.38
CA LEU A 27 4.44 2.31 18.94
C LEU A 27 5.90 2.57 18.59
N GLY A 28 6.77 1.55 18.63
CA GLY A 28 8.16 1.65 18.21
C GLY A 28 8.31 2.02 16.73
N GLU A 29 7.49 1.43 15.85
CA GLU A 29 7.43 1.80 14.44
C GLU A 29 6.99 3.26 14.26
N CYS A 30 5.90 3.67 14.93
CA CYS A 30 5.42 5.04 14.89
C CYS A 30 6.47 6.05 15.38
N GLN A 31 7.17 5.74 16.46
CA GLN A 31 8.26 6.59 16.98
C GLN A 31 9.38 6.74 15.95
N THR A 32 9.75 5.64 15.29
CA THR A 32 10.79 5.65 14.25
C THR A 32 10.37 6.52 13.06
N LEU A 33 9.10 6.46 12.65
CA LEU A 33 8.57 7.34 11.62
C LEU A 33 8.60 8.82 12.04
N LEU A 34 8.20 9.14 13.27
CA LEU A 34 8.19 10.52 13.77
C LEU A 34 9.58 11.12 13.93
N LEU A 35 10.61 10.31 14.25
CA LEU A 35 12.01 10.77 14.30
C LEU A 35 12.51 11.30 12.95
N THR A 36 11.91 10.88 11.84
CA THR A 36 12.30 11.37 10.50
C THR A 36 11.64 12.69 10.12
N VAL A 37 10.70 13.19 10.93
CA VAL A 37 9.96 14.42 10.66
C VAL A 37 10.65 15.61 11.32
N SER A 38 10.94 16.64 10.53
CA SER A 38 11.40 17.94 11.04
C SER A 38 10.26 18.95 11.01
N LEU A 39 9.87 19.46 12.19
CA LEU A 39 8.83 20.48 12.31
C LEU A 39 9.43 21.86 12.04
N GLN A 40 8.71 22.70 11.31
CA GLN A 40 9.11 24.06 10.96
C GLN A 40 8.08 25.04 11.50
N ASP A 41 8.45 25.84 12.48
CA ASP A 41 7.56 26.76 13.21
C ASP A 41 7.06 27.93 12.33
N GLN A 42 7.80 28.24 11.27
CA GLN A 42 7.49 29.36 10.36
C GLN A 42 6.49 29.03 9.25
N PHE A 43 6.01 27.78 9.14
CA PHE A 43 5.05 27.37 8.12
C PHE A 43 3.80 26.77 8.74
N SER A 44 2.64 27.13 8.18
CA SER A 44 1.38 26.49 8.55
C SER A 44 1.26 25.11 7.90
N ASP A 45 0.71 24.16 8.66
CA ASP A 45 0.47 22.79 8.19
C ASP A 45 -0.44 22.76 6.96
N ARG A 46 -0.01 22.03 5.92
CA ARG A 46 -0.79 21.83 4.70
C ARG A 46 -0.66 20.40 4.18
N TRP A 47 -1.77 19.86 3.69
CA TRP A 47 -1.78 18.59 2.97
C TRP A 47 -1.12 18.75 1.61
N GLN A 48 -0.12 17.91 1.32
CA GLN A 48 0.57 17.90 0.04
C GLN A 48 0.33 16.57 -0.67
N TRP A 49 -0.09 16.65 -1.92
CA TRP A 49 -0.19 15.49 -2.78
C TRP A 49 1.17 15.23 -3.42
N ARG A 50 1.94 14.29 -2.87
CA ARG A 50 3.33 14.02 -3.32
C ARG A 50 3.48 13.82 -4.84
N PRO A 51 2.54 13.18 -5.56
CA PRO A 51 2.68 13.01 -7.01
C PRO A 51 2.54 14.29 -7.84
N ASP A 52 1.85 15.32 -7.34
CA ASP A 52 1.69 16.61 -8.03
C ASP A 52 1.60 17.73 -6.98
N LEU A 53 2.73 18.41 -6.79
CA LEU A 53 2.87 19.48 -5.80
C LEU A 53 2.25 20.81 -6.25
N ASP A 54 2.01 20.99 -7.55
CA ASP A 54 1.53 22.25 -8.13
C ASP A 54 0.00 22.29 -8.21
N ARG A 55 -0.63 21.22 -8.73
CA ARG A 55 -2.11 21.12 -8.80
C ARG A 55 -2.73 20.47 -7.57
N GLY A 56 -1.94 19.74 -6.78
CA GLY A 56 -2.42 19.00 -5.63
C GLY A 56 -3.19 17.73 -6.02
N TYR A 57 -4.03 17.24 -5.09
CA TYR A 57 -4.79 16.02 -5.32
C TYR A 57 -5.87 16.23 -6.38
N THR A 58 -5.88 15.37 -7.40
CA THR A 58 -7.01 15.25 -8.33
C THR A 58 -7.43 13.80 -8.43
N VAL A 59 -8.74 13.55 -8.48
CA VAL A 59 -9.29 12.19 -8.65
C VAL A 59 -8.74 11.53 -9.90
N ARG A 60 -8.60 12.29 -10.99
CA ARG A 60 -8.02 11.81 -12.25
C ARG A 60 -6.56 11.38 -12.09
N GLY A 61 -5.72 12.20 -11.46
CA GLY A 61 -4.31 11.87 -11.24
C GLY A 61 -4.14 10.67 -10.31
N ALA A 62 -4.93 10.59 -9.24
CA ALA A 62 -4.94 9.42 -8.37
C ALA A 62 -5.38 8.14 -9.11
N TYR A 63 -6.43 8.22 -9.92
CA TYR A 63 -6.90 7.08 -10.71
C TYR A 63 -5.85 6.63 -11.74
N GLN A 64 -5.17 7.56 -12.39
CA GLN A 64 -4.06 7.25 -13.31
C GLN A 64 -2.92 6.55 -12.58
N LEU A 65 -2.44 7.06 -11.45
CA LEU A 65 -1.38 6.41 -10.67
C LEU A 65 -1.74 5.00 -10.20
N LEU A 66 -3.00 4.77 -9.84
CA LEU A 66 -3.50 3.46 -9.45
C LEU A 66 -3.62 2.50 -10.65
N THR A 67 -3.81 3.03 -11.86
CA THR A 67 -4.04 2.23 -13.07
C THR A 67 -2.75 2.04 -13.89
N ASP A 68 -1.76 2.93 -13.76
CA ASP A 68 -0.46 2.87 -14.46
C ASP A 68 0.33 1.59 -14.14
N GLN A 69 0.07 0.95 -12.99
CA GLN A 69 0.74 -0.29 -12.60
C GLN A 69 0.23 -1.55 -13.34
N ASP A 70 -0.90 -1.51 -14.06
CA ASP A 70 -1.51 -2.71 -14.67
C ASP A 70 -1.52 -2.70 -16.20
N VAL A 71 -0.76 -1.82 -16.85
CA VAL A 71 -0.65 -1.82 -18.32
C VAL A 71 0.59 -2.60 -18.76
N ALA A 72 0.59 -3.90 -18.48
CA ALA A 72 1.12 -4.85 -19.46
C ALA A 72 0.40 -4.60 -20.81
N PRO A 73 0.92 -5.02 -21.98
CA PRO A 73 0.25 -4.87 -23.27
C PRO A 73 -0.96 -5.83 -23.38
N LEU A 74 -1.83 -5.80 -22.38
CA LEU A 74 -3.01 -6.60 -22.19
C LEU A 74 -4.18 -6.05 -22.99
N ASP A 75 -4.11 -4.81 -23.48
CA ASP A 75 -5.20 -4.16 -24.21
C ASP A 75 -5.53 -4.88 -25.52
N VAL A 76 -4.50 -5.22 -26.31
CA VAL A 76 -4.65 -6.03 -27.54
C VAL A 76 -5.13 -7.45 -27.22
N ALA A 77 -4.59 -8.05 -26.15
CA ALA A 77 -5.00 -9.39 -25.72
C ALA A 77 -6.43 -9.41 -25.18
N ALA A 78 -6.89 -8.34 -24.51
CA ALA A 78 -8.23 -8.21 -23.94
C ALA A 78 -9.28 -8.23 -25.06
N GLY A 79 -9.02 -7.54 -26.18
CA GLY A 79 -9.91 -7.58 -27.34
C GLY A 79 -10.11 -8.99 -27.91
N LEU A 80 -9.06 -9.81 -27.92
CA LEU A 80 -9.13 -11.21 -28.37
C LEU A 80 -9.78 -12.14 -27.33
N ILE A 81 -9.50 -11.93 -26.04
CA ILE A 81 -10.00 -12.76 -24.94
C ILE A 81 -11.51 -12.60 -24.75
N TRP A 82 -12.01 -11.37 -24.84
CA TRP A 82 -13.41 -11.04 -24.63
C TRP A 82 -14.24 -11.04 -25.92
N HIS A 83 -13.72 -11.61 -27.01
CA HIS A 83 -14.43 -11.73 -28.27
C HIS A 83 -15.67 -12.63 -28.14
N SER A 84 -16.78 -12.27 -28.78
CA SER A 84 -18.08 -12.94 -28.65
C SER A 84 -18.08 -14.41 -29.07
N GLN A 85 -17.13 -14.82 -29.92
CA GLN A 85 -16.97 -16.21 -30.36
C GLN A 85 -16.20 -17.09 -29.38
N VAL A 86 -15.55 -16.51 -28.37
CA VAL A 86 -14.79 -17.25 -27.37
C VAL A 86 -15.72 -17.64 -26.23
N PRO A 87 -15.83 -18.94 -25.89
CA PRO A 87 -16.62 -19.35 -24.73
C PRO A 87 -16.09 -18.71 -23.44
N LEU A 88 -16.99 -18.22 -22.60
CA LEU A 88 -16.65 -17.45 -21.39
C LEU A 88 -15.64 -18.16 -20.46
N LYS A 89 -15.69 -19.50 -20.38
CA LYS A 89 -14.73 -20.29 -19.60
C LYS A 89 -13.28 -20.11 -20.09
N VAL A 90 -13.09 -20.02 -21.40
CA VAL A 90 -11.78 -19.81 -22.03
C VAL A 90 -11.31 -18.38 -21.76
N SER A 91 -12.20 -17.39 -21.90
CA SER A 91 -11.88 -15.99 -21.62
C SER A 91 -11.41 -15.79 -20.18
N ILE A 92 -12.14 -16.35 -19.21
CA ILE A 92 -11.80 -16.27 -17.79
C ILE A 92 -10.45 -16.96 -17.50
N LEU A 93 -10.19 -18.13 -18.12
CA LEU A 93 -8.92 -18.84 -17.97
C LEU A 93 -7.75 -18.00 -18.51
N ALA A 94 -7.87 -17.49 -19.73
CA ALA A 94 -6.84 -16.65 -20.37
C ALA A 94 -6.60 -15.36 -19.60
N TRP A 95 -7.66 -14.71 -19.10
CA TRP A 95 -7.54 -13.51 -18.27
C TRP A 95 -6.81 -13.78 -16.95
N ARG A 96 -7.11 -14.91 -16.30
CA ARG A 96 -6.40 -15.32 -15.07
C ARG A 96 -4.95 -15.68 -15.36
N LEU A 97 -4.66 -16.28 -16.52
CA LEU A 97 -3.31 -16.62 -16.95
C LEU A 97 -2.46 -15.36 -17.14
N LEU A 98 -2.95 -14.38 -17.89
CA LEU A 98 -2.19 -13.16 -18.20
C LEU A 98 -1.93 -12.26 -17.00
N ARG A 99 -2.77 -12.33 -15.97
CA ARG A 99 -2.57 -11.61 -14.71
C ARG A 99 -1.78 -12.41 -13.66
N ASP A 100 -1.22 -13.56 -14.06
CA ASP A 100 -0.52 -14.50 -13.18
C ASP A 100 -1.32 -14.85 -11.91
N ARG A 101 -2.63 -15.11 -12.10
CA ARG A 101 -3.57 -15.42 -11.01
C ARG A 101 -4.01 -16.87 -10.96
N LEU A 102 -3.42 -17.72 -11.79
CA LEU A 102 -3.67 -19.16 -11.72
C LEU A 102 -2.97 -19.78 -10.50
N PRO A 103 -3.53 -20.83 -9.89
CA PRO A 103 -2.94 -21.52 -8.75
C PRO A 103 -1.76 -22.41 -9.20
N THR A 104 -0.74 -21.82 -9.79
CA THR A 104 0.53 -22.48 -10.10
C THR A 104 1.36 -22.63 -8.83
N LYS A 105 2.29 -23.58 -8.80
CA LYS A 105 3.20 -23.75 -7.65
C LYS A 105 3.93 -22.45 -7.30
N ALA A 106 4.42 -21.73 -8.31
CA ALA A 106 5.09 -20.44 -8.14
C ALA A 106 4.16 -19.39 -7.51
N ASN A 107 2.92 -19.28 -7.97
CA ASN A 107 1.95 -18.32 -7.42
C ASN A 107 1.47 -18.67 -6.02
N LEU A 108 1.43 -19.96 -5.69
CA LEU A 108 1.10 -20.40 -4.33
C LEU A 108 2.26 -20.12 -3.37
N ILE A 109 3.51 -20.23 -3.82
CA ILE A 109 4.70 -19.84 -3.03
C ILE A 109 4.76 -18.32 -2.86
N SER A 110 4.59 -17.53 -3.93
CA SER A 110 4.64 -16.06 -3.85
C SER A 110 3.58 -15.45 -2.94
N ARG A 111 2.43 -16.15 -2.78
CA ARG A 111 1.34 -15.77 -1.88
C ARG A 111 1.46 -16.36 -0.47
N GLY A 112 2.51 -17.13 -0.17
CA GLY A 112 2.72 -17.76 1.13
C GLY A 112 1.76 -18.91 1.44
N CYS A 113 1.07 -19.47 0.44
CA CYS A 113 0.20 -20.64 0.62
C CYS A 113 0.99 -21.96 0.70
N LEU A 114 2.16 -22.03 0.07
CA LEU A 114 3.09 -23.15 0.14
C LEU A 114 4.46 -22.66 0.60
N SER A 115 5.12 -23.44 1.46
CA SER A 115 6.54 -23.26 1.77
C SER A 115 7.39 -23.84 0.62
N SER A 116 8.49 -23.14 0.27
CA SER A 116 9.42 -23.54 -0.81
C SER A 116 10.14 -24.85 -0.53
#